data_AF-A0A9P6UIA4-F1
#
_entry.id   AF-A0A9P6UIA4-F1
#
_cell.length_a   1.000
_cell.length_b   1.000
_cell.length_c   1.000
_cell.angle_alpha   90.00
_cell.angle_beta   90.00
_cell.angle_gamma   90.00
#
_symmetry.space_group_name_H-M   'P 1'
#
loop_
_entity.id
_entity.type
_entity.pdbx_description
1 polymer ?
#
loop_
_entity_poly.entity_id
_entity_poly.type
_entity_poly.pdbx_seq_one_letter_code
_entity_poly.pdbx_strand_id
1 'polypeptide(L)'
;FELFDDFEFEFRNVWADNADVISCAYSGTGALKTDFTRTGNRTKAGALQDLQNSIVRYVKNNFLDGTRQDAYDLFLKYDVNPSGSYPLVDNRPLQIKALPVVLLVGSAMLAGSIILPEDSLSTAVILFASFWLAIITYVFKFLVANGIQYVNWPKLVPLPYGSYAHGLTHPVIAGAVTNPVAASAPGQGQEAQLTDEQILTQMQAIKDEEANAHPLVDHSVDLLELAQEYENGSEAFKKKIENLSDTHDRMRRSRGDGNCFYRAFAFAWFERVMLAIKSKPELHINAVRTIEETKDLLLAAQFELLAFEDFYQVTLETLQNLVHYTSEELLTAFQNDEVSNSIVMHFRLVASAFLKTHQDEYAPFLEFGQTMDEFCSMHVEAMGRESEEMMLIALTKATHVSIEVAYLSGNQSADEVNFLPFLPDTAPYMPPLVLLYRPGHYDILYRKSHCLEGVI
;
A
#
# COMPACT_ATOMS: atom_id res chain seq x y z
N PHE A 1 8.45 -43.31 -7.90
CA PHE A 1 9.06 -42.04 -7.46
C PHE A 1 9.72 -41.30 -8.62
N GLU A 2 10.38 -41.98 -9.57
CA GLU A 2 10.96 -41.37 -10.80
C GLU A 2 9.96 -40.64 -11.73
N LEU A 3 8.65 -40.86 -11.61
CA LEU A 3 7.62 -40.26 -12.48
C LEU A 3 7.38 -38.76 -12.21
N PHE A 4 7.89 -38.21 -11.11
CA PHE A 4 7.72 -36.81 -10.74
C PHE A 4 8.94 -35.94 -11.05
N ASP A 5 10.13 -36.54 -11.26
CA ASP A 5 11.37 -35.79 -11.48
C ASP A 5 11.34 -35.05 -12.83
N ASP A 6 10.84 -35.71 -13.88
CA ASP A 6 10.68 -35.12 -15.21
C ASP A 6 9.63 -33.99 -15.19
N PHE A 7 8.51 -34.19 -14.48
CA PHE A 7 7.48 -33.17 -14.32
C PHE A 7 8.00 -31.96 -13.53
N GLU A 8 8.71 -32.21 -12.42
CA GLU A 8 9.27 -31.16 -11.59
C GLU A 8 10.33 -30.35 -12.33
N PHE A 9 11.17 -31.01 -13.15
CA PHE A 9 12.13 -30.35 -14.02
C PHE A 9 11.43 -29.43 -15.05
N GLU A 10 10.42 -29.94 -15.77
CA GLU A 10 9.68 -29.15 -16.74
C GLU A 10 8.93 -27.99 -16.07
N PHE A 11 8.25 -28.25 -14.95
CA PHE A 11 7.50 -27.24 -14.20
C PHE A 11 8.40 -26.09 -13.73
N ARG A 12 9.57 -26.40 -13.14
CA ARG A 12 10.54 -25.38 -12.71
C ARG A 12 11.05 -24.54 -13.86
N ASN A 13 11.27 -25.14 -15.03
CA ASN A 13 11.73 -24.42 -16.20
C ASN A 13 10.65 -23.49 -16.76
N VAL A 14 9.41 -23.98 -16.89
CA VAL A 14 8.27 -23.18 -17.34
C VAL A 14 8.00 -22.02 -16.37
N TRP A 15 8.08 -22.26 -15.08
CA TRP A 15 7.92 -21.22 -14.05
C TRP A 15 9.01 -20.14 -14.15
N ALA A 16 10.26 -20.55 -14.30
CA ALA A 16 11.38 -19.62 -14.47
C ALA A 16 11.29 -18.83 -15.79
N ASP A 17 10.84 -19.46 -16.89
CA ASP A 17 10.60 -18.78 -18.18
C ASP A 17 9.48 -17.73 -18.05
N ASN A 18 8.40 -18.05 -17.35
CA ASN A 18 7.32 -17.12 -17.10
C ASN A 18 7.82 -15.90 -16.29
N ALA A 19 8.58 -16.13 -15.23
CA ALA A 19 9.20 -15.07 -14.45
C ALA A 19 10.14 -14.19 -15.29
N ASP A 20 10.93 -14.78 -16.19
CA ASP A 20 11.80 -14.05 -17.11
C ASP A 20 11.02 -13.13 -18.07
N VAL A 21 9.89 -13.61 -18.61
CA VAL A 21 9.02 -12.83 -19.50
C VAL A 21 8.36 -11.67 -18.76
N ILE A 22 7.81 -11.92 -17.57
CA ILE A 22 7.21 -10.86 -16.74
C ILE A 22 8.28 -9.82 -16.37
N SER A 23 9.46 -10.27 -15.98
CA SER A 23 10.56 -9.37 -15.62
C SER A 23 11.03 -8.50 -16.79
N CYS A 24 11.02 -9.03 -18.01
CA CYS A 24 11.30 -8.27 -19.21
C CYS A 24 10.30 -7.12 -19.42
N ALA A 25 9.02 -7.31 -19.06
CA ALA A 25 7.99 -6.29 -19.26
C ALA A 25 8.24 -5.05 -18.39
N TYR A 26 8.53 -5.22 -17.10
CA TYR A 26 8.71 -4.08 -16.18
C TYR A 26 10.18 -3.62 -16.08
N SER A 27 11.15 -4.54 -15.98
CA SER A 27 12.57 -4.18 -15.76
C SER A 27 13.42 -4.17 -17.05
N GLY A 28 12.89 -4.73 -18.13
CA GLY A 28 13.60 -4.84 -19.41
C GLY A 28 14.66 -5.94 -19.46
N THR A 29 14.82 -6.77 -18.44
CA THR A 29 15.71 -7.94 -18.46
C THR A 29 14.97 -9.16 -17.93
N GLY A 30 15.53 -10.35 -18.12
CA GLY A 30 15.08 -11.54 -17.40
C GLY A 30 15.16 -11.35 -15.88
N ALA A 31 14.48 -12.24 -15.16
CA ALA A 31 14.44 -12.27 -13.71
C ALA A 31 15.84 -12.55 -13.14
N LEU A 32 16.04 -12.17 -11.88
CA LEU A 32 17.26 -12.50 -11.14
C LEU A 32 17.08 -13.84 -10.45
N LYS A 33 18.17 -14.56 -10.20
CA LYS A 33 18.20 -15.82 -9.44
C LYS A 33 17.34 -16.94 -10.04
N THR A 34 17.09 -16.92 -11.35
CA THR A 34 16.31 -17.97 -12.03
C THR A 34 16.96 -19.36 -11.97
N ASP A 35 18.27 -19.40 -11.76
CA ASP A 35 19.03 -20.65 -11.58
C ASP A 35 18.67 -21.40 -10.30
N PHE A 36 18.31 -20.69 -9.22
CA PHE A 36 17.79 -21.32 -8.01
C PHE A 36 16.48 -22.05 -8.28
N THR A 37 15.58 -21.45 -9.04
CA THR A 37 14.29 -22.06 -9.38
C THR A 37 14.48 -23.26 -10.31
N ARG A 38 15.39 -23.17 -11.29
CA ARG A 38 15.63 -24.25 -12.25
C ARG A 38 16.38 -25.44 -11.66
N THR A 39 17.41 -25.19 -10.86
CA THR A 39 18.37 -26.22 -10.44
C THR A 39 18.35 -26.52 -8.94
N GLY A 40 17.59 -25.74 -8.16
CA GLY A 40 17.55 -25.82 -6.70
C GLY A 40 18.79 -25.25 -5.99
N ASN A 41 19.83 -24.86 -6.73
CA ASN A 41 21.09 -24.40 -6.18
C ASN A 41 21.62 -23.15 -6.91
N ARG A 42 22.47 -22.38 -6.23
CA ARG A 42 23.14 -21.23 -6.85
C ARG A 42 24.29 -21.68 -7.75
N THR A 43 24.22 -21.30 -9.03
CA THR A 43 25.27 -21.55 -10.01
C THR A 43 26.16 -20.31 -10.20
N LYS A 44 27.44 -20.51 -10.54
CA LYS A 44 28.35 -19.41 -10.88
C LYS A 44 27.91 -18.68 -12.15
N ALA A 45 27.35 -19.42 -13.11
CA ALA A 45 26.82 -18.86 -14.35
C ALA A 45 25.59 -17.97 -14.08
N GLY A 46 24.65 -18.42 -13.24
CA GLY A 46 23.50 -17.63 -12.81
C GLY A 46 23.90 -16.37 -12.05
N ALA A 47 24.96 -16.43 -11.23
CA ALA A 47 25.50 -15.24 -10.57
C ALA A 47 26.07 -14.21 -11.56
N LEU A 48 26.73 -14.65 -12.64
CA LEU A 48 27.21 -13.75 -13.68
C LEU A 48 26.06 -13.17 -14.51
N GLN A 49 25.04 -13.97 -14.81
CA GLN A 49 23.83 -13.50 -15.49
C GLN A 49 23.10 -12.45 -14.67
N ASP A 50 22.99 -12.66 -13.35
CA ASP A 50 22.38 -11.69 -12.45
C ASP A 50 23.16 -10.38 -12.41
N LEU A 51 24.50 -10.43 -12.39
CA LEU A 51 25.33 -9.23 -12.47
C LEU A 51 25.05 -8.45 -13.77
N GLN A 52 24.99 -9.15 -14.90
CA GLN A 52 24.65 -8.54 -16.18
C GLN A 52 23.25 -7.92 -16.15
N ASN A 53 22.25 -8.65 -15.66
CA ASN A 53 20.87 -8.18 -15.55
C ASN A 53 20.79 -6.93 -14.64
N SER A 54 21.46 -6.93 -13.49
CA SER A 54 21.51 -5.79 -12.57
C SER A 54 22.16 -4.56 -13.20
N ILE A 55 23.26 -4.71 -13.94
CA ILE A 55 23.90 -3.60 -14.67
C ILE A 55 22.94 -3.03 -15.72
N VAL A 56 22.29 -3.90 -16.51
CA VAL A 56 21.35 -3.46 -17.54
C VAL A 56 20.13 -2.77 -16.92
N ARG A 57 19.57 -3.30 -15.83
CA ARG A 57 18.47 -2.68 -15.08
C ARG A 57 18.86 -1.31 -14.54
N TYR A 58 20.04 -1.18 -13.96
CA TYR A 58 20.57 0.10 -13.50
C TYR A 58 20.64 1.12 -14.64
N VAL A 59 21.17 0.70 -15.80
CA VAL A 59 21.26 1.58 -16.97
C VAL A 59 19.88 1.95 -17.51
N LYS A 60 18.97 0.99 -17.66
CA LYS A 60 17.59 1.23 -18.15
C LYS A 60 16.85 2.19 -17.24
N ASN A 61 16.84 1.91 -15.94
CA ASN A 61 16.15 2.70 -14.93
C ASN A 61 16.67 4.15 -14.87
N ASN A 62 17.99 4.35 -14.92
CA ASN A 62 18.55 5.69 -14.75
C ASN A 62 18.63 6.50 -16.05
N PHE A 63 18.79 5.88 -17.22
CA PHE A 63 19.10 6.62 -18.45
C PHE A 63 18.06 6.50 -19.57
N LEU A 64 17.16 5.52 -19.51
CA LEU A 64 16.20 5.25 -20.58
C LEU A 64 14.73 5.35 -20.12
N ASP A 65 14.46 5.17 -18.83
CA ASP A 65 13.10 4.97 -18.34
C ASP A 65 12.22 6.21 -18.43
N GLY A 66 12.72 7.42 -18.13
CA GLY A 66 11.91 8.64 -18.25
C GLY A 66 11.35 8.88 -19.65
N THR A 67 12.14 8.63 -20.69
CA THR A 67 11.69 8.74 -22.08
C THR A 67 10.66 7.66 -22.44
N ARG A 68 10.80 6.45 -21.87
CA ARG A 68 9.82 5.37 -22.02
C ARG A 68 8.49 5.74 -21.33
N GLN A 69 8.56 6.30 -20.13
CA GLN A 69 7.40 6.78 -19.38
C GLN A 69 6.70 7.93 -20.11
N ASP A 70 7.45 8.90 -20.63
CA ASP A 70 6.90 9.97 -21.47
C ASP A 70 6.15 9.41 -22.69
N ALA A 71 6.67 8.33 -23.32
CA ALA A 71 5.93 7.69 -24.41
C ALA A 71 4.60 7.11 -23.93
N TYR A 72 4.54 6.45 -22.77
CA TYR A 72 3.29 5.94 -22.21
C TYR A 72 2.31 7.05 -21.85
N ASP A 73 2.79 8.11 -21.19
CA ASP A 73 1.94 9.24 -20.81
C ASP A 73 1.39 9.96 -22.05
N LEU A 74 2.18 10.08 -23.11
CA LEU A 74 1.73 10.62 -24.38
C LEU A 74 0.55 9.83 -24.98
N PHE A 75 0.56 8.50 -24.89
CA PHE A 75 -0.52 7.66 -25.42
C PHE A 75 -1.75 7.60 -24.50
N LEU A 76 -1.57 7.69 -23.18
CA LEU A 76 -2.61 7.34 -22.22
C LEU A 76 -3.20 8.52 -21.43
N LYS A 77 -2.44 9.59 -21.21
CA LYS A 77 -2.78 10.63 -20.21
C LYS A 77 -2.59 12.06 -20.67
N TYR A 78 -1.73 12.33 -21.66
CA TYR A 78 -1.31 13.67 -21.99
C TYR A 78 -2.24 14.34 -23.01
N ASP A 79 -2.95 15.39 -22.58
CA ASP A 79 -3.72 16.25 -23.48
C ASP A 79 -2.81 17.28 -24.15
N VAL A 80 -2.69 17.20 -25.48
CA VAL A 80 -1.76 18.03 -26.25
C VAL A 80 -2.34 19.43 -26.41
N ASN A 81 -1.87 20.40 -25.63
CA ASN A 81 -2.21 21.81 -25.82
C ASN A 81 -1.39 22.42 -26.97
N PRO A 82 -1.99 22.76 -28.14
CA PRO A 82 -1.26 23.28 -29.30
C PRO A 82 -0.66 24.67 -29.07
N SER A 83 -1.12 25.39 -28.05
CA SER A 83 -0.72 26.76 -27.71
C SER A 83 0.24 26.83 -26.52
N GLY A 84 0.57 25.68 -25.91
CA GLY A 84 1.44 25.59 -24.73
C GLY A 84 2.93 25.56 -25.04
N SER A 85 3.76 25.76 -24.02
CA SER A 85 5.21 25.59 -24.09
C SER A 85 5.60 24.13 -24.33
N TYR A 86 6.64 23.90 -25.15
CA TYR A 86 7.14 22.55 -25.46
C TYR A 86 7.70 21.86 -24.21
N PRO A 87 7.06 20.78 -23.70
CA PRO A 87 7.41 20.18 -22.40
C PRO A 87 8.73 19.39 -22.42
N LEU A 88 9.27 19.06 -23.59
CA LEU A 88 10.44 18.17 -23.72
C LEU A 88 11.80 18.89 -23.66
N VAL A 89 11.81 20.22 -23.53
CA VAL A 89 13.04 21.02 -23.54
C VAL A 89 13.83 20.79 -22.25
N ASP A 90 15.12 20.46 -22.40
CA ASP A 90 16.05 20.31 -21.28
C ASP A 90 16.58 21.68 -20.84
N ASN A 91 16.13 22.15 -19.68
CA ASN A 91 16.52 23.45 -19.11
C ASN A 91 17.76 23.40 -18.20
N ARG A 92 18.46 22.26 -18.11
CA ARG A 92 19.66 22.14 -17.25
C ARG A 92 20.77 23.10 -17.71
N PRO A 93 21.55 23.68 -16.77
CA PRO A 93 22.75 24.47 -17.07
C PRO A 93 23.71 23.77 -18.03
N LEU A 94 24.41 24.56 -18.86
CA LEU A 94 25.37 24.05 -19.85
C LEU A 94 26.46 23.18 -19.21
N GLN A 95 26.89 23.51 -17.98
CA GLN A 95 27.88 22.75 -17.23
C GLN A 95 27.45 21.29 -17.06
N ILE A 96 26.22 21.04 -16.62
CA ILE A 96 25.70 19.68 -16.41
C ILE A 96 25.62 18.93 -17.75
N LYS A 97 25.17 19.58 -18.81
CA LYS A 97 25.08 18.96 -20.14
C LYS A 97 26.44 18.60 -20.72
N ALA A 98 27.48 19.42 -20.47
CA ALA A 98 28.79 19.25 -21.06
C ALA A 98 29.66 18.18 -20.36
N LEU A 99 29.48 17.97 -19.05
CA LEU A 99 30.38 17.12 -18.26
C LEU A 99 30.49 15.66 -18.73
N PRO A 100 29.40 14.97 -19.15
CA PRO A 100 29.53 13.62 -19.74
C PRO A 100 30.37 13.60 -21.03
N VAL A 101 30.28 14.66 -21.85
CA VAL A 101 31.10 14.80 -23.06
C VAL A 101 32.56 15.06 -22.69
N VAL A 102 32.82 15.89 -21.67
CA VAL A 102 34.18 16.12 -21.16
C VAL A 102 34.79 14.82 -20.62
N LEU A 103 34.00 13.98 -19.93
CA LEU A 103 34.45 12.67 -19.47
C LEU A 103 34.81 11.74 -20.64
N LEU A 104 33.99 11.71 -21.69
CA LEU A 104 34.24 10.92 -22.89
C LEU A 104 35.53 11.38 -23.60
N VAL A 105 35.68 12.69 -23.82
CA VAL A 105 36.88 13.27 -24.43
C VAL A 105 38.11 13.00 -23.58
N GLY A 106 38.03 13.23 -22.26
CA GLY A 106 39.15 12.97 -21.35
C GLY A 106 39.56 11.50 -21.35
N SER A 107 38.61 10.57 -21.36
CA SER A 107 38.88 9.13 -21.43
C SER A 107 39.54 8.75 -22.76
N ALA A 108 39.09 9.33 -23.88
CA ALA A 108 39.71 9.12 -25.19
C ALA A 108 41.14 9.68 -25.25
N MET A 109 41.38 10.86 -24.67
CA MET A 109 42.71 11.47 -24.60
C MET A 109 43.65 10.67 -23.71
N LEU A 110 43.18 10.15 -22.57
CA LEU A 110 43.95 9.28 -21.69
C LEU A 110 44.30 7.95 -22.39
N ALA A 111 43.34 7.34 -23.09
CA ALA A 111 43.60 6.14 -23.90
C ALA A 111 44.61 6.43 -25.03
N GLY A 112 44.49 7.58 -25.70
CA GLY A 112 45.44 8.02 -26.73
C GLY A 112 46.87 8.13 -26.19
N SER A 113 47.04 8.58 -24.94
CA SER A 113 48.37 8.65 -24.31
C SER A 113 49.00 7.27 -24.03
N ILE A 114 48.20 6.21 -23.97
CA ILE A 114 48.66 4.83 -23.79
C ILE A 114 48.96 4.18 -25.15
N ILE A 115 48.19 4.53 -26.19
CA ILE A 115 48.24 3.87 -27.51
C ILE A 115 49.34 4.46 -28.41
N LEU A 116 49.64 5.75 -28.28
CA LEU A 116 50.60 6.42 -29.16
C LEU A 116 52.06 6.06 -28.79
N PRO A 117 52.86 5.55 -29.74
CA PRO A 117 54.23 5.09 -29.50
C PRO A 117 55.22 6.27 -29.55
N GLU A 118 55.26 7.08 -28.51
CA GLU A 118 56.44 7.90 -28.18
C GLU A 118 57.03 7.36 -26.88
N ASP A 119 58.35 7.49 -26.66
CA ASP A 119 59.07 6.99 -25.48
C ASP A 119 58.19 7.08 -24.24
N SER A 120 57.66 5.94 -23.79
CA SER A 120 56.41 5.82 -23.01
C SER A 120 56.46 6.41 -21.60
N LEU A 121 57.53 7.17 -21.30
CA LEU A 121 57.84 7.84 -20.04
C LEU A 121 58.44 9.25 -20.25
N SER A 122 58.28 9.84 -21.44
CA SER A 122 58.60 11.26 -21.66
C SER A 122 57.82 12.13 -20.68
N THR A 123 58.49 13.12 -20.08
CA THR A 123 57.87 14.08 -19.16
C THR A 123 56.61 14.72 -19.76
N ALA A 124 56.58 14.95 -21.07
CA ALA A 124 55.41 15.50 -21.77
C ALA A 124 54.19 14.57 -21.73
N VAL A 125 54.40 13.26 -21.95
CA VAL A 125 53.34 12.25 -21.92
C VAL A 125 52.79 12.10 -20.50
N ILE A 126 53.67 12.10 -19.49
CA ILE A 126 53.26 12.01 -18.08
C ILE A 126 52.46 13.25 -17.66
N LEU A 127 52.88 14.46 -18.06
CA LEU A 127 52.14 15.69 -17.77
C LEU A 127 50.78 15.71 -18.49
N PHE A 128 50.73 15.27 -19.74
CA PHE A 128 49.48 15.17 -20.50
C PHE A 128 48.51 14.15 -19.88
N ALA A 129 48.99 12.95 -19.55
CA ALA A 129 48.18 11.91 -18.91
C ALA A 129 47.70 12.33 -17.52
N SER A 130 48.57 12.95 -16.70
CA SER A 130 48.20 13.43 -15.37
C SER A 130 47.18 14.58 -15.41
N PHE A 131 47.27 15.47 -16.40
CA PHE A 131 46.27 16.50 -16.66
C PHE A 131 44.89 15.91 -16.95
N TRP A 132 44.79 14.96 -17.90
CA TRP A 132 43.51 14.33 -18.23
C TRP A 132 42.97 13.46 -17.09
N LEU A 133 43.84 12.77 -16.36
CA LEU A 133 43.47 12.01 -15.17
C LEU A 133 42.87 12.92 -14.07
N ALA A 134 43.46 14.10 -13.85
CA ALA A 134 42.94 15.08 -12.90
C ALA A 134 41.55 15.59 -13.32
N ILE A 135 41.36 15.90 -14.62
CA ILE A 135 40.06 16.29 -15.17
C ILE A 135 39.04 15.16 -15.00
N ILE A 136 39.36 13.94 -15.42
CA ILE A 136 38.47 12.77 -15.26
C ILE A 136 38.08 12.60 -13.80
N THR A 137 39.03 12.69 -12.87
CA THR A 137 38.78 12.52 -11.44
C THR A 137 37.84 13.62 -10.91
N TYR A 138 38.06 14.88 -11.31
CA TYR A 138 37.19 15.99 -10.93
C TYR A 138 35.77 15.80 -11.49
N VAL A 139 35.66 15.53 -12.78
CA VAL A 139 34.37 15.31 -13.47
C VAL A 139 33.65 14.12 -12.85
N PHE A 140 34.34 13.00 -12.63
CA PHE A 140 33.76 11.81 -12.00
C PHE A 140 33.22 12.11 -10.60
N LYS A 141 34.02 12.79 -9.76
CA LYS A 141 33.54 13.24 -8.42
C LYS A 141 32.31 14.14 -8.53
N PHE A 142 32.29 15.05 -9.50
CA PHE A 142 31.14 15.93 -9.72
C PHE A 142 29.90 15.16 -10.18
N LEU A 143 30.05 14.19 -11.10
CA LEU A 143 28.97 13.34 -11.59
C LEU A 143 28.38 12.50 -10.47
N VAL A 144 29.21 11.90 -9.62
CA VAL A 144 28.75 11.14 -8.44
C VAL A 144 28.00 12.05 -7.46
N ALA A 145 28.53 13.24 -7.18
CA ALA A 145 27.90 14.20 -6.27
C ALA A 145 26.56 14.76 -6.80
N ASN A 146 26.38 14.84 -8.12
CA ASN A 146 25.20 15.41 -8.77
C ASN A 146 24.41 14.36 -9.58
N GLY A 147 24.53 13.07 -9.23
CA GLY A 147 24.02 11.95 -10.05
C GLY A 147 22.55 12.07 -10.44
N ILE A 148 21.71 12.60 -9.55
CA ILE A 148 20.27 12.83 -9.77
C ILE A 148 20.00 13.69 -11.01
N GLN A 149 20.88 14.65 -11.32
CA GLN A 149 20.73 15.53 -12.47
C GLN A 149 21.01 14.83 -13.81
N TYR A 150 21.65 13.66 -13.78
CA TYR A 150 21.97 12.86 -14.97
C TYR A 150 20.98 11.72 -15.20
N VAL A 151 20.04 11.52 -14.29
CA VAL A 151 18.93 10.59 -14.46
C VAL A 151 17.98 11.13 -15.53
N ASN A 152 17.51 10.24 -16.41
CA ASN A 152 16.50 10.51 -17.42
C ASN A 152 15.12 10.46 -16.75
N TRP A 153 14.69 11.59 -16.20
CA TRP A 153 13.37 11.75 -15.61
C TRP A 153 12.28 11.98 -16.68
N PRO A 154 11.03 11.53 -16.45
CA PRO A 154 9.91 11.86 -17.32
C PRO A 154 9.65 13.37 -17.30
N LYS A 155 9.34 13.94 -18.47
CA LYS A 155 9.17 15.37 -18.68
C LYS A 155 7.72 15.77 -18.95
N LEU A 156 6.88 14.88 -19.48
CA LEU A 156 5.48 15.18 -19.79
C LEU A 156 4.63 15.25 -18.52
N VAL A 157 4.79 14.27 -17.64
CA VAL A 157 4.12 14.19 -16.33
C VAL A 157 5.20 14.04 -15.25
N PRO A 158 5.60 15.13 -14.59
CA PRO A 158 6.65 15.07 -13.57
C PRO A 158 6.23 14.24 -12.36
N LEU A 159 7.14 13.39 -11.86
CA LEU A 159 6.93 12.66 -10.61
C LEU A 159 6.96 13.63 -9.41
N PRO A 160 6.28 13.30 -8.29
CA PRO A 160 6.27 14.14 -7.08
C PRO A 160 7.67 14.50 -6.56
N TYR A 161 8.64 13.59 -6.77
CA TYR A 161 10.05 13.76 -6.38
C TYR A 161 10.94 14.33 -7.50
N GLY A 162 10.45 14.48 -8.74
CA GLY A 162 11.22 14.99 -9.87
C GLY A 162 11.44 16.51 -9.87
N SER A 163 10.74 17.23 -8.98
CA SER A 163 10.86 18.67 -8.75
C SER A 163 12.27 19.10 -8.30
N TYR A 164 13.04 18.21 -7.67
CA TYR A 164 14.44 18.46 -7.27
C TYR A 164 15.42 18.55 -8.46
N ALA A 165 15.10 17.94 -9.60
CA ALA A 165 16.01 17.91 -10.77
C ALA A 165 15.95 19.19 -11.63
N HIS A 166 14.91 20.02 -11.46
CA HIS A 166 14.63 21.16 -12.34
C HIS A 166 15.02 22.53 -11.78
N GLY A 167 15.76 22.60 -10.68
CA GLY A 167 16.30 23.87 -10.16
C GLY A 167 15.26 24.82 -9.55
N LEU A 168 14.08 24.31 -9.18
CA LEU A 168 13.11 25.04 -8.38
C LEU A 168 13.37 24.73 -6.90
N THR A 169 13.84 25.74 -6.16
CA THR A 169 14.07 25.66 -4.72
C THR A 169 12.74 25.71 -3.96
N HIS A 170 12.27 24.59 -3.44
CA HIS A 170 11.34 24.55 -2.31
C HIS A 170 11.81 23.49 -1.30
N PRO A 171 11.70 23.78 0.02
CA PRO A 171 12.15 22.86 1.06
C PRO A 171 11.07 21.80 1.35
N VAL A 172 11.47 20.76 2.09
CA VAL A 172 10.64 19.68 2.69
C VAL A 172 10.40 18.47 1.77
N ILE A 173 11.17 17.40 1.97
CA ILE A 173 10.83 16.15 2.67
C ILE A 173 12.14 15.34 2.70
N ALA A 174 12.86 15.40 3.81
CA ALA A 174 13.95 14.48 4.12
C ALA A 174 13.35 13.33 4.93
N GLY A 175 12.89 12.29 4.24
CA GLY A 175 12.30 11.13 4.87
C GLY A 175 11.73 10.19 3.83
N ALA A 176 12.22 8.95 3.85
CA ALA A 176 11.82 7.80 3.03
C ALA A 176 12.55 7.62 1.69
N VAL A 177 13.04 6.38 1.55
CA VAL A 177 13.61 5.72 0.37
C VAL A 177 15.09 5.98 0.09
N THR A 178 15.96 5.58 1.03
CA THR A 178 17.26 5.04 0.64
C THR A 178 17.07 3.57 0.26
N ASN A 179 17.02 3.28 -1.03
CA ASN A 179 17.30 1.92 -1.54
C ASN A 179 18.81 1.68 -1.41
N PRO A 180 19.29 0.75 -0.58
CA PRO A 180 20.71 0.45 -0.53
C PRO A 180 21.02 -0.59 -1.61
N VAL A 181 21.33 -0.13 -2.82
CA VAL A 181 22.20 -0.89 -3.73
C VAL A 181 23.46 -0.06 -3.95
N ALA A 182 24.21 0.14 -2.86
CA ALA A 182 25.58 0.61 -2.91
C ALA A 182 26.49 -0.60 -2.71
N ALA A 183 27.34 -0.86 -3.71
CA ALA A 183 28.39 -1.85 -3.67
C ALA A 183 29.28 -1.65 -2.43
N SER A 184 29.35 -2.66 -1.55
CA SER A 184 30.29 -2.68 -0.44
C SER A 184 31.64 -3.27 -0.89
N ALA A 185 32.68 -2.45 -0.77
CA ALA A 185 34.07 -2.89 -0.76
C ALA A 185 34.37 -3.66 0.55
N PRO A 186 35.41 -4.52 0.57
CA PRO A 186 35.57 -5.51 1.63
C PRO A 186 36.25 -4.91 2.86
N GLY A 187 35.61 -5.08 4.02
CA GLY A 187 36.26 -4.99 5.32
C GLY A 187 35.58 -4.02 6.29
N GLN A 188 34.72 -4.58 7.15
CA GLN A 188 34.61 -4.37 8.60
C GLN A 188 33.15 -4.53 9.06
N GLY A 189 32.92 -5.46 9.99
CA GLY A 189 31.64 -5.63 10.69
C GLY A 189 30.60 -6.43 9.92
N GLN A 190 30.45 -7.71 10.27
CA GLN A 190 29.32 -8.53 9.82
C GLN A 190 28.10 -8.13 10.66
N GLU A 191 27.43 -7.03 10.31
CA GLU A 191 26.03 -6.86 10.73
C GLU A 191 25.25 -8.00 10.08
N ALA A 192 24.62 -8.84 10.91
CA ALA A 192 23.77 -9.91 10.42
C ALA A 192 22.62 -9.26 9.63
N GLN A 193 22.65 -9.38 8.30
CA GLN A 193 21.52 -9.01 7.46
C GLN A 193 20.33 -9.87 7.85
N LEU A 194 19.32 -9.26 8.48
CA LEU A 194 18.07 -9.90 8.83
C LEU A 194 17.45 -10.47 7.56
N THR A 195 16.96 -11.70 7.65
CA THR A 195 16.16 -12.31 6.57
C THR A 195 14.86 -11.53 6.36
N ASP A 196 14.28 -11.60 5.17
CA ASP A 196 12.99 -10.95 4.87
C ASP A 196 11.89 -11.38 5.86
N GLU A 197 11.93 -12.63 6.31
CA GLU A 197 11.05 -13.17 7.36
C GLU A 197 11.25 -12.44 8.70
N GLN A 198 12.51 -12.29 9.14
CA GLN A 198 12.82 -11.58 10.38
C GLN A 198 12.44 -10.10 10.32
N ILE A 199 12.61 -9.47 9.16
CA ILE A 199 12.17 -8.08 8.94
C ILE A 199 10.65 -8.00 9.06
N LEU A 200 9.91 -8.92 8.42
CA LEU A 200 8.46 -8.97 8.50
C LEU A 200 7.98 -9.19 9.94
N THR A 201 8.57 -10.14 10.67
CA THR A 201 8.25 -10.40 12.08
C THR A 201 8.52 -9.18 12.95
N GLN A 202 9.65 -8.50 12.73
CA GLN A 202 9.99 -7.30 13.49
C GLN A 202 9.06 -6.13 13.16
N MET A 203 8.71 -5.93 11.89
CA MET A 203 7.72 -4.93 11.48
C MET A 203 6.35 -5.20 12.10
N GLN A 204 5.92 -6.46 12.13
CA GLN A 204 4.65 -6.84 12.75
C GLN A 204 4.70 -6.60 14.26
N ALA A 205 5.79 -6.97 14.94
CA ALA A 205 5.93 -6.76 16.38
C ALA A 205 5.87 -5.27 16.76
N ILE A 206 6.47 -4.38 15.97
CA ILE A 206 6.40 -2.93 16.18
C ILE A 206 4.96 -2.43 16.02
N LYS A 207 4.28 -2.88 14.95
CA LYS A 207 2.86 -2.54 14.72
C LYS A 207 1.97 -3.01 15.88
N ASP A 208 2.18 -4.23 16.36
CA ASP A 208 1.41 -4.81 17.46
C ASP A 208 1.69 -4.05 18.78
N GLU A 209 2.94 -3.66 19.05
CA GLU A 209 3.31 -2.86 20.23
C GLU A 209 2.62 -1.49 20.21
N GLU A 210 2.66 -0.80 19.07
CA GLU A 210 1.97 0.48 18.87
C GLU A 210 0.45 0.33 19.00
N ALA A 211 -0.13 -0.71 18.38
CA ALA A 211 -1.55 -0.98 18.45
C ALA A 211 -2.01 -1.27 19.90
N ASN A 212 -1.22 -2.05 20.65
CA ASN A 212 -1.54 -2.43 22.03
C ASN A 212 -1.43 -1.26 23.03
N ALA A 213 -0.79 -0.15 22.63
CA ALA A 213 -0.77 1.08 23.44
C ALA A 213 -2.15 1.78 23.49
N HIS A 214 -3.05 1.45 22.56
CA HIS A 214 -4.38 2.04 22.46
C HIS A 214 -5.47 1.01 22.79
N PRO A 215 -6.62 1.42 23.37
CA PRO A 215 -7.75 0.51 23.57
C PRO A 215 -8.30 0.01 22.22
N LEU A 216 -9.01 -1.13 22.23
CA LEU A 216 -9.62 -1.70 21.02
C LEU A 216 -10.62 -0.74 20.34
N VAL A 217 -11.40 -0.05 21.16
CA VAL A 217 -12.29 1.05 20.77
C VAL A 217 -12.11 2.16 21.82
N ASP A 218 -11.84 3.38 21.36
CA ASP A 218 -11.61 4.52 22.25
C ASP A 218 -12.92 5.26 22.61
N HIS A 219 -12.85 6.23 23.51
CA HIS A 219 -13.93 7.19 23.68
C HIS A 219 -14.08 8.07 22.41
N SER A 220 -15.28 8.63 22.19
CA SER A 220 -15.46 9.58 21.10
C SER A 220 -14.79 10.92 21.43
N VAL A 221 -14.06 11.47 20.47
CA VAL A 221 -13.36 12.75 20.54
C VAL A 221 -13.91 13.74 19.52
N ASP A 222 -13.58 15.02 19.67
CA ASP A 222 -13.90 16.03 18.66
C ASP A 222 -13.11 15.75 17.37
N LEU A 223 -13.75 15.86 16.21
CA LEU A 223 -13.11 15.62 14.93
C LEU A 223 -11.90 16.56 14.70
N LEU A 224 -11.91 17.77 15.25
CA LEU A 224 -10.81 18.73 15.14
C LEU A 224 -9.55 18.31 15.91
N GLU A 225 -9.66 17.38 16.86
CA GLU A 225 -8.46 16.78 17.48
C GLU A 225 -7.63 16.01 16.44
N LEU A 226 -8.29 15.41 15.44
CA LEU A 226 -7.59 14.78 14.31
C LEU A 226 -6.86 15.83 13.45
N ALA A 227 -7.43 17.02 13.26
CA ALA A 227 -6.78 18.08 12.48
C ALA A 227 -5.46 18.55 13.10
N GLN A 228 -5.38 18.53 14.44
CA GLN A 228 -4.16 18.89 15.18
C GLN A 228 -3.01 17.91 14.92
N GLU A 229 -3.29 16.62 14.68
CA GLU A 229 -2.27 15.63 14.33
C GLU A 229 -1.57 15.96 13.00
N TYR A 230 -2.25 16.67 12.11
CA TYR A 230 -1.72 17.07 10.81
C TYR A 230 -1.19 18.52 10.78
N GLU A 231 -1.18 19.24 11.91
CA GLU A 231 -0.78 20.66 11.98
C GLU A 231 0.68 20.89 11.57
N ASN A 232 1.56 19.94 11.83
CA ASN A 232 2.97 19.95 11.37
C ASN A 232 3.23 19.02 10.18
N GLY A 233 2.17 18.43 9.63
CA GLY A 233 2.23 17.39 8.60
C GLY A 233 1.76 17.90 7.24
N SER A 234 0.59 17.43 6.81
CA SER A 234 0.04 17.75 5.49
C SER A 234 -1.16 18.67 5.60
N GLU A 235 -0.98 19.92 5.15
CA GLU A 235 -2.04 20.95 5.08
C GLU A 235 -3.28 20.48 4.32
N ALA A 236 -3.12 19.61 3.31
CA ALA A 236 -4.24 19.05 2.56
C ALA A 236 -5.17 18.17 3.43
N PHE A 237 -4.60 17.39 4.34
CA PHE A 237 -5.38 16.58 5.29
C PHE A 237 -6.08 17.47 6.31
N LYS A 238 -5.36 18.44 6.87
CA LYS A 238 -5.92 19.40 7.83
C LYS A 238 -7.15 20.12 7.25
N LYS A 239 -7.00 20.71 6.05
CA LYS A 239 -8.09 21.41 5.37
C LYS A 239 -9.30 20.50 5.08
N LYS A 240 -9.06 19.25 4.68
CA LYS A 240 -10.14 18.27 4.49
C LYS A 240 -10.88 17.94 5.78
N ILE A 241 -10.16 17.79 6.89
CA ILE A 241 -10.77 17.53 8.20
C ILE A 241 -11.56 18.75 8.67
N GLU A 242 -11.03 19.96 8.48
CA GLU A 242 -11.73 21.21 8.79
C GLU A 242 -13.03 21.33 7.98
N ASN A 243 -13.01 21.05 6.67
CA ASN A 243 -14.22 21.02 5.86
C ASN A 243 -15.19 19.90 6.27
N LEU A 244 -14.66 18.72 6.62
CA LEU A 244 -15.46 17.60 7.13
C LEU A 244 -16.17 17.96 8.44
N SER A 245 -15.54 18.83 9.24
CA SER A 245 -16.08 19.32 10.50
C SER A 245 -17.36 20.12 10.35
N ASP A 246 -17.73 20.56 9.14
CA ASP A 246 -19.02 21.23 8.90
C ASP A 246 -20.19 20.26 9.07
N THR A 247 -20.02 19.00 8.65
CA THR A 247 -21.08 17.97 8.62
C THR A 247 -20.96 16.92 9.73
N HIS A 248 -19.74 16.71 10.25
CA HIS A 248 -19.43 15.72 11.28
C HIS A 248 -18.74 16.42 12.46
N ASP A 249 -19.09 16.09 13.70
CA ASP A 249 -18.53 16.74 14.89
C ASP A 249 -17.59 15.85 15.70
N ARG A 250 -17.78 14.53 15.63
CA ARG A 250 -17.04 13.59 16.46
C ARG A 250 -16.51 12.43 15.65
N MET A 251 -15.45 11.84 16.16
CA MET A 251 -14.95 10.55 15.69
C MET A 251 -14.63 9.64 16.86
N ARG A 252 -14.52 8.34 16.59
CA ARG A 252 -14.08 7.35 17.58
C ARG A 252 -13.08 6.42 16.95
N ARG A 253 -11.93 6.29 17.61
CA ARG A 253 -10.81 5.50 17.11
C ARG A 253 -11.02 4.01 17.37
N SER A 254 -10.60 3.21 16.41
CA SER A 254 -10.42 1.77 16.59
C SER A 254 -8.93 1.44 16.64
N ARG A 255 -8.54 0.35 17.29
CA ARG A 255 -7.15 -0.10 17.29
C ARG A 255 -6.69 -0.50 15.88
N GLY A 256 -5.50 -0.07 15.48
CA GLY A 256 -4.87 -0.41 14.20
C GLY A 256 -4.26 -1.81 14.13
N ASP A 257 -4.99 -2.83 14.57
CA ASP A 257 -4.54 -4.23 14.68
C ASP A 257 -4.92 -5.09 13.45
N GLY A 258 -5.27 -4.46 12.32
CA GLY A 258 -5.82 -5.13 11.14
C GLY A 258 -7.29 -5.53 11.25
N ASN A 259 -7.94 -5.39 12.42
CA ASN A 259 -9.36 -5.69 12.62
C ASN A 259 -10.25 -4.45 12.67
N CYS A 260 -9.65 -3.26 12.52
CA CYS A 260 -10.30 -1.96 12.67
C CYS A 260 -11.63 -1.82 11.91
N PHE A 261 -11.72 -2.32 10.66
CA PHE A 261 -12.96 -2.26 9.89
C PHE A 261 -14.13 -2.96 10.58
N TYR A 262 -13.99 -4.27 10.85
CA TYR A 262 -15.05 -5.07 11.49
C TYR A 262 -15.41 -4.53 12.87
N ARG A 263 -14.40 -4.08 13.62
CA ARG A 263 -14.59 -3.54 14.97
C ARG A 263 -15.34 -2.22 14.94
N ALA A 264 -14.95 -1.30 14.05
CA ALA A 264 -15.63 -0.02 13.85
C ALA A 264 -17.06 -0.21 13.33
N PHE A 265 -17.25 -1.12 12.36
CA PHE A 265 -18.57 -1.49 11.84
C PHE A 265 -19.49 -2.01 12.94
N ALA A 266 -19.04 -3.03 13.69
CA ALA A 266 -19.81 -3.67 14.73
C ALA A 266 -20.19 -2.69 15.85
N PHE A 267 -19.21 -1.92 16.34
CA PHE A 267 -19.45 -0.95 17.38
C PHE A 267 -20.44 0.13 16.92
N ALA A 268 -20.22 0.73 15.74
CA ALA A 268 -21.08 1.79 15.22
C ALA A 268 -22.51 1.29 14.97
N TRP A 269 -22.67 0.04 14.54
CA TRP A 269 -23.98 -0.59 14.39
C TRP A 269 -24.67 -0.77 15.75
N PHE A 270 -23.98 -1.39 16.71
CA PHE A 270 -24.55 -1.73 18.01
C PHE A 270 -24.90 -0.48 18.80
N GLU A 271 -24.02 0.53 18.80
CA GLU A 271 -24.28 1.82 19.44
C GLU A 271 -25.51 2.49 18.84
N ARG A 272 -25.65 2.46 17.51
CA ARG A 272 -26.79 3.11 16.85
C ARG A 272 -28.11 2.41 17.12
N VAL A 273 -28.10 1.08 17.16
CA VAL A 273 -29.26 0.29 17.60
C VAL A 273 -29.60 0.68 19.04
N MET A 274 -28.63 0.60 19.96
CA MET A 274 -28.77 0.92 21.39
C MET A 274 -29.38 2.32 21.63
N LEU A 275 -28.86 3.34 20.96
CA LEU A 275 -29.33 4.72 21.09
C LEU A 275 -30.76 4.90 20.56
N ALA A 276 -31.18 4.10 19.58
CA ALA A 276 -32.49 4.18 18.96
C ALA A 276 -33.54 3.23 19.57
N ILE A 277 -33.17 2.26 20.42
CA ILE A 277 -34.09 1.24 20.97
C ILE A 277 -35.36 1.86 21.56
N LYS A 278 -35.22 2.98 22.30
CA LYS A 278 -36.35 3.61 22.98
C LYS A 278 -37.34 4.28 22.01
N SER A 279 -36.86 4.83 20.90
CA SER A 279 -37.69 5.54 19.92
C SER A 279 -38.14 4.64 18.76
N LYS A 280 -37.33 3.64 18.40
CA LYS A 280 -37.48 2.73 17.27
C LYS A 280 -37.09 1.29 17.66
N PRO A 281 -37.90 0.60 18.48
CA PRO A 281 -37.60 -0.75 18.95
C PRO A 281 -37.48 -1.77 17.82
N GLU A 282 -38.11 -1.52 16.67
CA GLU A 282 -38.00 -2.34 15.46
C GLU A 282 -36.55 -2.47 14.96
N LEU A 283 -35.69 -1.48 15.20
CA LEU A 283 -34.28 -1.55 14.81
C LEU A 283 -33.53 -2.64 15.58
N HIS A 284 -33.84 -2.80 16.88
CA HIS A 284 -33.25 -3.86 17.71
C HIS A 284 -33.72 -5.23 17.28
N ILE A 285 -35.03 -5.39 17.04
CA ILE A 285 -35.62 -6.64 16.54
C ILE A 285 -35.01 -7.03 15.20
N ASN A 286 -34.91 -6.07 14.27
CA ASN A 286 -34.31 -6.30 12.96
C ASN A 286 -32.84 -6.71 13.08
N ALA A 287 -32.06 -6.03 13.92
CA ALA A 287 -30.64 -6.34 14.10
C ALA A 287 -30.44 -7.74 14.71
N VAL A 288 -31.23 -8.12 15.73
CA VAL A 288 -31.17 -9.47 16.34
C VAL A 288 -31.48 -10.54 15.29
N ARG A 289 -32.56 -10.35 14.52
CA ARG A 289 -32.91 -11.26 13.42
C ARG A 289 -31.80 -11.36 12.38
N THR A 290 -31.19 -10.24 11.99
CA THR A 290 -30.06 -10.25 11.05
C THR A 290 -28.94 -11.15 11.57
N ILE A 291 -28.55 -11.02 12.85
CA ILE A 291 -27.52 -11.87 13.44
C ILE A 291 -27.95 -13.34 13.43
N GLU A 292 -29.19 -13.65 13.80
CA GLU A 292 -29.72 -15.02 13.75
C GLU A 292 -29.63 -15.64 12.34
N GLU A 293 -29.96 -14.88 11.30
CA GLU A 293 -29.90 -15.30 9.89
C GLU A 293 -28.45 -15.56 9.41
N THR A 294 -27.44 -14.91 10.02
CA THR A 294 -26.03 -15.18 9.66
C THR A 294 -25.61 -16.62 9.92
N LYS A 295 -26.26 -17.31 10.87
CA LYS A 295 -25.99 -18.73 11.16
C LYS A 295 -26.31 -19.60 9.96
N ASP A 296 -27.45 -19.36 9.30
CA ASP A 296 -27.87 -20.11 8.12
C ASP A 296 -26.92 -19.86 6.93
N LEU A 297 -26.46 -18.61 6.78
CA LEU A 297 -25.45 -18.26 5.77
C LEU A 297 -24.13 -19.00 5.99
N LEU A 298 -23.64 -19.06 7.23
CA LEU A 298 -22.42 -19.80 7.59
C LEU A 298 -22.54 -21.30 7.28
N LEU A 299 -23.68 -21.91 7.62
CA LEU A 299 -23.95 -23.31 7.32
C LEU A 299 -24.05 -23.56 5.80
N ALA A 300 -24.68 -22.65 5.05
CA ALA A 300 -24.77 -22.74 3.60
C ALA A 300 -23.39 -22.64 2.92
N ALA A 301 -22.47 -21.89 3.51
CA ALA A 301 -21.07 -21.79 3.09
C ALA A 301 -20.19 -22.95 3.61
N GLN A 302 -20.79 -24.01 4.15
CA GLN A 302 -20.11 -25.23 4.63
C GLN A 302 -19.20 -25.04 5.84
N PHE A 303 -19.41 -23.98 6.64
CA PHE A 303 -18.74 -23.89 7.94
C PHE A 303 -19.33 -24.89 8.94
N GLU A 304 -18.45 -25.56 9.70
CA GLU A 304 -18.88 -26.45 10.78
C GLU A 304 -19.42 -25.63 11.97
N LEU A 305 -20.59 -25.98 12.48
CA LEU A 305 -21.23 -25.25 13.59
C LEU A 305 -20.30 -25.06 14.80
N LEU A 306 -19.58 -26.13 15.20
CA LEU A 306 -18.65 -26.11 16.33
C LEU A 306 -17.48 -25.13 16.12
N ALA A 307 -17.16 -24.76 14.88
CA ALA A 307 -16.06 -23.85 14.59
C ALA A 307 -16.43 -22.37 14.78
N PHE A 308 -17.72 -22.03 14.72
CA PHE A 308 -18.17 -20.63 14.78
C PHE A 308 -19.20 -20.33 15.88
N GLU A 309 -19.80 -21.35 16.50
CA GLU A 309 -20.90 -21.18 17.45
C GLU A 309 -20.55 -20.23 18.59
N ASP A 310 -19.37 -20.37 19.20
CA ASP A 310 -18.96 -19.50 20.32
C ASP A 310 -18.89 -18.02 19.91
N PHE A 311 -18.33 -17.71 18.73
CA PHE A 311 -18.23 -16.34 18.22
C PHE A 311 -19.60 -15.76 17.87
N TYR A 312 -20.44 -16.57 17.25
CA TYR A 312 -21.82 -16.22 16.92
C TYR A 312 -22.63 -15.93 18.19
N GLN A 313 -22.52 -16.76 19.22
CA GLN A 313 -23.27 -16.59 20.46
C GLN A 313 -22.86 -15.32 21.20
N VAL A 314 -21.56 -15.04 21.32
CA VAL A 314 -21.08 -13.78 21.92
C VAL A 314 -21.67 -12.56 21.21
N THR A 315 -21.72 -12.59 19.87
CA THR A 315 -22.29 -11.50 19.08
C THR A 315 -23.79 -11.35 19.30
N LEU A 316 -24.53 -12.45 19.26
CA LEU A 316 -25.97 -12.47 19.48
C LEU A 316 -26.34 -12.01 20.89
N GLU A 317 -25.68 -12.52 21.92
CA GLU A 317 -25.92 -12.17 23.31
C GLU A 317 -25.61 -10.70 23.59
N THR A 318 -24.51 -10.18 23.04
CA THR A 318 -24.15 -8.76 23.17
C THR A 318 -25.27 -7.89 22.58
N LEU A 319 -25.78 -8.26 21.40
CA LEU A 319 -26.83 -7.49 20.72
C LEU A 319 -28.19 -7.60 21.43
N GLN A 320 -28.57 -8.78 21.92
CA GLN A 320 -29.80 -9.00 22.68
C GLN A 320 -29.82 -8.18 23.97
N ASN A 321 -28.67 -8.06 24.65
CA ASN A 321 -28.55 -7.37 25.93
C ASN A 321 -28.41 -5.83 25.80
N LEU A 322 -28.35 -5.26 24.60
CA LEU A 322 -28.23 -3.81 24.40
C LEU A 322 -29.31 -2.99 25.11
N VAL A 323 -30.51 -3.56 25.31
CA VAL A 323 -31.61 -2.91 26.04
C VAL A 323 -31.24 -2.58 27.49
N HIS A 324 -30.25 -3.27 28.04
CA HIS A 324 -29.75 -3.11 29.41
C HIS A 324 -28.46 -2.30 29.49
N TYR A 325 -27.84 -2.00 28.34
CA TYR A 325 -26.53 -1.35 28.30
C TYR A 325 -26.67 0.18 28.31
N THR A 326 -25.76 0.81 29.02
CA THR A 326 -25.36 2.20 28.83
C THR A 326 -24.27 2.31 27.76
N SER A 327 -24.02 3.52 27.25
CA SER A 327 -22.92 3.73 26.29
C SER A 327 -21.55 3.31 26.83
N GLU A 328 -21.32 3.49 28.14
CA GLU A 328 -20.07 3.07 28.79
C GLU A 328 -19.97 1.54 28.95
N GLU A 329 -21.08 0.85 29.22
CA GLU A 329 -21.09 -0.62 29.28
C GLU A 329 -20.85 -1.25 27.91
N LEU A 330 -21.46 -0.68 26.85
CA LEU A 330 -21.17 -1.11 25.47
C LEU A 330 -19.69 -0.88 25.11
N LEU A 331 -19.15 0.28 25.46
CA LEU A 331 -17.73 0.58 25.24
C LEU A 331 -16.83 -0.39 26.00
N THR A 332 -17.15 -0.66 27.27
CA THR A 332 -16.41 -1.63 28.10
C THR A 332 -16.44 -3.03 27.48
N ALA A 333 -17.58 -3.47 26.94
CA ALA A 333 -17.69 -4.75 26.24
C ALA A 333 -16.78 -4.80 25.00
N PHE A 334 -16.73 -3.73 24.20
CA PHE A 334 -15.87 -3.65 23.02
C PHE A 334 -14.39 -3.37 23.31
N GLN A 335 -14.05 -2.96 24.54
CA GLN A 335 -12.68 -2.85 25.04
C GLN A 335 -12.17 -4.17 25.65
N ASN A 336 -13.06 -5.12 25.93
CA ASN A 336 -12.66 -6.47 26.34
C ASN A 336 -12.20 -7.29 25.13
N ASP A 337 -10.97 -7.81 25.18
CA ASP A 337 -10.38 -8.57 24.07
C ASP A 337 -11.21 -9.80 23.65
N GLU A 338 -11.76 -10.55 24.60
CA GLU A 338 -12.53 -11.76 24.32
C GLU A 338 -13.84 -11.43 23.59
N VAL A 339 -14.62 -10.49 24.13
CA VAL A 339 -15.91 -10.08 23.54
C VAL A 339 -15.69 -9.41 22.18
N SER A 340 -14.80 -8.43 22.12
CA SER A 340 -14.57 -7.63 20.91
C SER A 340 -13.98 -8.47 19.78
N ASN A 341 -13.00 -9.35 20.07
CA ASN A 341 -12.42 -10.21 19.05
C ASN A 341 -13.36 -11.35 18.62
N SER A 342 -14.23 -11.84 19.51
CA SER A 342 -15.28 -12.80 19.13
C SER A 342 -16.28 -12.19 18.16
N ILE A 343 -16.70 -10.95 18.39
CA ILE A 343 -17.58 -10.21 17.47
C ILE A 343 -16.89 -9.97 16.12
N VAL A 344 -15.63 -9.56 16.12
CA VAL A 344 -14.84 -9.41 14.89
C VAL A 344 -14.75 -10.74 14.13
N MET A 345 -14.45 -11.85 14.83
CA MET A 345 -14.36 -13.17 14.20
C MET A 345 -15.68 -13.59 13.58
N HIS A 346 -16.79 -13.40 14.28
CA HIS A 346 -18.11 -13.69 13.73
C HIS A 346 -18.34 -12.91 12.43
N PHE A 347 -18.11 -11.60 12.40
CA PHE A 347 -18.29 -10.82 11.17
C PHE A 347 -17.31 -11.15 10.04
N ARG A 348 -16.06 -11.54 10.36
CA ARG A 348 -15.11 -12.08 9.36
C ARG A 348 -15.66 -13.35 8.70
N LEU A 349 -16.17 -14.28 9.50
CA LEU A 349 -16.76 -15.52 9.01
C LEU A 349 -18.02 -15.26 8.19
N VAL A 350 -18.86 -14.30 8.61
CA VAL A 350 -20.07 -13.90 7.85
C VAL A 350 -19.70 -13.35 6.47
N ALA A 351 -18.70 -12.48 6.41
CA ALA A 351 -18.24 -11.94 5.14
C ALA A 351 -17.58 -13.03 4.26
N SER A 352 -16.83 -13.97 4.85
CA SER A 352 -16.35 -15.18 4.15
C SER A 352 -17.50 -15.99 3.55
N ALA A 353 -18.50 -16.29 4.36
CA ALA A 353 -19.65 -17.11 3.95
C ALA A 353 -20.44 -16.45 2.83
N PHE A 354 -20.59 -15.12 2.87
CA PHE A 354 -21.20 -14.36 1.79
C PHE A 354 -20.42 -14.50 0.48
N LEU A 355 -19.10 -14.29 0.52
CA LEU A 355 -18.24 -14.41 -0.66
C LEU A 355 -18.22 -15.82 -1.24
N LYS A 356 -18.16 -16.86 -0.40
CA LYS A 356 -18.20 -18.27 -0.84
C LYS A 356 -19.54 -18.63 -1.49
N THR A 357 -20.66 -18.17 -0.92
CA THR A 357 -22.00 -18.46 -1.46
C THR A 357 -22.31 -17.68 -2.73
N HIS A 358 -21.59 -16.58 -3.00
CA HIS A 358 -21.75 -15.73 -4.19
C HIS A 358 -20.48 -15.75 -5.06
N GLN A 359 -19.68 -16.82 -5.01
CA GLN A 359 -18.36 -16.87 -5.63
C GLN A 359 -18.35 -16.50 -7.12
N ASP A 360 -19.41 -16.82 -7.86
CA ASP A 360 -19.50 -16.51 -9.29
C ASP A 360 -19.48 -15.00 -9.59
N GLU A 361 -20.00 -14.16 -8.66
CA GLU A 361 -19.99 -12.70 -8.78
C GLU A 361 -18.62 -12.11 -8.42
N TYR A 362 -17.92 -12.73 -7.46
CA TYR A 362 -16.72 -12.15 -6.86
C TYR A 362 -15.40 -12.74 -7.38
N ALA A 363 -15.42 -13.95 -7.97
CA ALA A 363 -14.24 -14.62 -8.53
C ALA A 363 -13.43 -13.76 -9.54
N PRO A 364 -14.05 -12.92 -10.41
CA PRO A 364 -13.30 -12.07 -11.34
C PRO A 364 -12.41 -11.02 -10.68
N PHE A 365 -12.62 -10.71 -9.40
CA PHE A 365 -11.85 -9.72 -8.64
C PHE A 365 -10.69 -10.34 -7.86
N LEU A 366 -10.57 -11.67 -7.84
CA LEU A 366 -9.47 -12.38 -7.18
C LEU A 366 -8.18 -12.29 -8.00
N GLU A 367 -7.05 -12.46 -7.32
CA GLU A 367 -5.76 -12.57 -8.01
C GLU A 367 -5.70 -13.80 -8.92
N PHE A 368 -4.92 -13.72 -10.00
CA PHE A 368 -4.89 -14.77 -11.02
C PHE A 368 -4.46 -16.12 -10.43
N GLY A 369 -5.36 -17.11 -10.51
CA GLY A 369 -5.10 -18.48 -10.05
C GLY A 369 -5.47 -18.75 -8.59
N GLN A 370 -5.94 -17.74 -7.85
CA GLN A 370 -6.44 -17.90 -6.48
C GLN A 370 -7.92 -18.33 -6.49
N THR A 371 -8.28 -19.33 -5.69
CA THR A 371 -9.68 -19.74 -5.50
C THR A 371 -10.38 -18.89 -4.42
N MET A 372 -11.71 -18.87 -4.43
CA MET A 372 -12.48 -18.13 -3.41
C MET A 372 -12.21 -18.65 -2.00
N ASP A 373 -12.05 -19.97 -1.83
CA ASP A 373 -11.72 -20.57 -0.54
C ASP A 373 -10.32 -20.17 -0.04
N GLU A 374 -9.33 -20.17 -0.93
CA GLU A 374 -7.97 -19.71 -0.59
C GLU A 374 -7.96 -18.22 -0.24
N PHE A 375 -8.67 -17.40 -1.01
CA PHE A 375 -8.80 -15.97 -0.72
C PHE A 375 -9.43 -15.74 0.65
N CYS A 376 -10.56 -16.41 0.91
CA CYS A 376 -11.26 -16.29 2.19
C CYS A 376 -10.37 -16.76 3.37
N SER A 377 -9.72 -17.91 3.24
CA SER A 377 -8.86 -18.43 4.30
C SER A 377 -7.68 -17.50 4.60
N MET A 378 -7.05 -16.93 3.58
CA MET A 378 -5.82 -16.13 3.75
C MET A 378 -6.06 -14.66 4.11
N HIS A 379 -7.11 -14.04 3.57
CA HIS A 379 -7.32 -12.60 3.66
C HIS A 379 -8.53 -12.19 4.51
N VAL A 380 -9.53 -13.07 4.62
CA VAL A 380 -10.81 -12.76 5.27
C VAL A 380 -10.87 -13.31 6.69
N GLU A 381 -10.72 -14.63 6.80
CA GLU A 381 -10.97 -15.39 8.03
C GLU A 381 -9.84 -15.20 9.05
N ALA A 382 -8.62 -14.94 8.55
CA ALA A 382 -7.45 -14.69 9.38
C ALA A 382 -7.57 -13.35 10.15
N MET A 383 -7.40 -13.41 11.47
CA MET A 383 -7.32 -12.23 12.33
C MET A 383 -6.12 -11.36 12.00
N GLY A 384 -6.30 -10.05 12.16
CA GLY A 384 -5.25 -9.06 11.93
C GLY A 384 -4.90 -8.81 10.45
N ARG A 385 -5.66 -9.38 9.52
CA ARG A 385 -5.59 -9.04 8.10
C ARG A 385 -6.43 -7.82 7.78
N GLU A 386 -5.81 -6.84 7.12
CA GLU A 386 -6.47 -5.63 6.65
C GLU A 386 -7.68 -5.95 5.76
N SER A 387 -8.70 -5.08 5.81
CA SER A 387 -9.95 -5.27 5.08
C SER A 387 -9.99 -4.41 3.82
N GLU A 388 -10.18 -5.07 2.69
CA GLU A 388 -10.35 -4.44 1.38
C GLU A 388 -11.82 -4.21 1.04
N GLU A 389 -12.09 -3.56 -0.09
CA GLU A 389 -13.43 -3.17 -0.53
C GLU A 389 -14.41 -4.36 -0.66
N MET A 390 -13.92 -5.51 -1.12
CA MET A 390 -14.73 -6.73 -1.24
C MET A 390 -15.34 -7.15 0.10
N MET A 391 -14.61 -6.90 1.19
CA MET A 391 -15.02 -7.19 2.56
C MET A 391 -16.15 -6.30 3.04
N LEU A 392 -16.06 -5.01 2.71
CA LEU A 392 -17.09 -4.03 3.02
C LEU A 392 -18.38 -4.40 2.29
N ILE A 393 -18.30 -4.71 1.00
CA ILE A 393 -19.45 -5.11 0.18
C ILE A 393 -20.09 -6.38 0.73
N ALA A 394 -19.29 -7.42 0.99
CA ALA A 394 -19.78 -8.70 1.50
C ALA A 394 -20.50 -8.53 2.84
N LEU A 395 -19.90 -7.80 3.78
CA LEU A 395 -20.49 -7.60 5.09
C LEU A 395 -21.76 -6.73 5.03
N THR A 396 -21.76 -5.67 4.22
CA THR A 396 -22.94 -4.82 3.98
C THR A 396 -24.10 -5.62 3.40
N LYS A 397 -23.84 -6.44 2.37
CA LYS A 397 -24.89 -7.27 1.75
C LYS A 397 -25.38 -8.37 2.69
N ALA A 398 -24.48 -9.02 3.42
CA ALA A 398 -24.83 -10.09 4.37
C ALA A 398 -25.65 -9.60 5.57
N THR A 399 -25.38 -8.38 6.06
CA THR A 399 -26.06 -7.83 7.25
C THR A 399 -27.21 -6.88 6.92
N HIS A 400 -27.37 -6.50 5.65
CA HIS A 400 -28.30 -5.45 5.23
C HIS A 400 -28.05 -4.08 5.90
N VAL A 401 -26.84 -3.83 6.40
CA VAL A 401 -26.44 -2.57 7.04
C VAL A 401 -25.63 -1.73 6.06
N SER A 402 -26.17 -0.58 5.66
CA SER A 402 -25.46 0.37 4.80
C SER A 402 -24.28 1.01 5.52
N ILE A 403 -23.20 1.23 4.77
CA ILE A 403 -21.99 1.92 5.22
C ILE A 403 -21.69 3.05 4.23
N GLU A 404 -21.13 4.15 4.70
CA GLU A 404 -20.59 5.21 3.88
C GLU A 404 -19.17 5.51 4.36
N VAL A 405 -18.19 5.39 3.48
CA VAL A 405 -16.77 5.54 3.84
C VAL A 405 -16.26 6.88 3.36
N ALA A 406 -15.81 7.70 4.31
CA ALA A 406 -15.16 8.98 4.07
C ALA A 406 -13.65 8.74 3.85
N TYR A 407 -13.17 8.88 2.60
CA TYR A 407 -11.77 8.63 2.23
C TYR A 407 -10.90 9.87 2.42
N LEU A 408 -10.10 9.85 3.48
CA LEU A 408 -9.14 10.91 3.76
C LEU A 408 -7.83 10.63 3.00
N SER A 409 -7.66 11.28 1.84
CA SER A 409 -6.48 11.12 0.98
C SER A 409 -5.63 12.39 0.90
N GLY A 410 -4.32 12.22 0.65
CA GLY A 410 -3.37 13.33 0.51
C GLY A 410 -3.44 14.07 -0.84
N ASN A 411 -4.42 13.73 -1.69
CA ASN A 411 -4.54 14.39 -2.98
C ASN A 411 -4.93 15.87 -2.78
N GLN A 412 -4.05 16.77 -3.25
CA GLN A 412 -4.18 18.22 -3.11
C GLN A 412 -5.22 18.84 -4.05
N SER A 413 -5.73 18.08 -5.03
CA SER A 413 -6.63 18.60 -6.06
C SER A 413 -8.09 18.74 -5.62
N ALA A 414 -8.46 18.19 -4.46
CA ALA A 414 -9.82 18.27 -3.92
C ALA A 414 -9.75 18.72 -2.46
N ASP A 415 -10.50 19.76 -2.11
CA ASP A 415 -10.60 20.27 -0.74
C ASP A 415 -11.62 19.47 0.10
N GLU A 416 -12.45 18.64 -0.54
CA GLU A 416 -13.50 17.84 0.10
C GLU A 416 -13.08 16.38 0.26
N VAL A 417 -13.64 15.74 1.29
CA VAL A 417 -13.49 14.30 1.53
C VAL A 417 -14.44 13.54 0.61
N ASN A 418 -13.94 12.51 -0.06
CA ASN A 418 -14.78 11.67 -0.93
C ASN A 418 -15.55 10.65 -0.08
N PHE A 419 -16.87 10.60 -0.24
CA PHE A 419 -17.73 9.62 0.42
C PHE A 419 -18.14 8.54 -0.57
N LEU A 420 -17.85 7.28 -0.23
CA LEU A 420 -18.23 6.12 -1.02
C LEU A 420 -19.33 5.34 -0.29
N PRO A 421 -20.55 5.26 -0.83
CA PRO A 421 -21.61 4.47 -0.21
C PRO A 421 -21.50 2.99 -0.58
N PHE A 422 -21.72 2.14 0.42
CA PHE A 422 -21.89 0.69 0.32
C PHE A 422 -23.31 0.36 0.78
N LEU A 423 -24.13 -0.12 -0.15
CA LEU A 423 -25.55 -0.35 0.07
C LEU A 423 -25.89 -1.83 -0.07
N PRO A 424 -26.84 -2.35 0.73
CA PRO A 424 -27.38 -3.68 0.51
C PRO A 424 -28.31 -3.70 -0.72
N ASP A 425 -28.64 -4.89 -1.20
CA ASP A 425 -29.54 -5.08 -2.34
C ASP A 425 -31.01 -4.71 -2.00
N THR A 426 -31.33 -4.66 -0.71
CA THR A 426 -32.63 -4.28 -0.17
C THR A 426 -32.63 -2.83 0.33
N ALA A 427 -33.82 -2.24 0.49
CA ALA A 427 -33.92 -0.89 1.04
C ALA A 427 -33.35 -0.85 2.47
N PRO A 428 -32.43 0.08 2.79
CA PRO A 428 -31.82 0.13 4.09
C PRO A 428 -32.84 0.52 5.16
N TYR A 429 -32.85 -0.22 6.27
CA TYR A 429 -33.77 0.01 7.38
C TYR A 429 -33.28 1.08 8.36
N MET A 430 -32.04 1.54 8.19
CA MET A 430 -31.43 2.64 8.95
C MET A 430 -30.49 3.45 8.04
N PRO A 431 -30.15 4.71 8.39
CA PRO A 431 -29.14 5.49 7.67
C PRO A 431 -27.81 4.73 7.50
N PRO A 432 -26.91 5.11 6.60
CA PRO A 432 -25.59 4.48 6.54
C PRO A 432 -24.76 4.75 7.82
N LEU A 433 -23.99 3.75 8.25
CA LEU A 433 -22.90 3.94 9.20
C LEU A 433 -21.80 4.73 8.51
N VAL A 434 -21.29 5.79 9.14
CA VAL A 434 -20.19 6.55 8.53
C VAL A 434 -18.87 6.10 9.13
N LEU A 435 -17.97 5.63 8.29
CA LEU A 435 -16.61 5.25 8.68
C LEU A 435 -15.61 6.22 8.04
N LEU A 436 -14.55 6.57 8.76
CA LEU A 436 -13.45 7.35 8.23
C LEU A 436 -12.32 6.41 7.83
N TYR A 437 -11.97 6.40 6.54
CA TYR A 437 -10.80 5.68 6.07
C TYR A 437 -9.59 6.61 5.99
N ARG A 438 -8.58 6.27 6.79
CA ARG A 438 -7.21 6.77 6.67
C ARG A 438 -6.37 5.64 6.03
N PRO A 439 -5.26 5.91 5.34
CA PRO A 439 -4.49 4.86 4.66
C PRO A 439 -4.20 3.66 5.58
N GLY A 440 -4.83 2.51 5.30
CA GLY A 440 -4.70 1.27 6.08
C GLY A 440 -5.51 1.20 7.39
N HIS A 441 -6.43 2.13 7.65
CA HIS A 441 -7.12 2.21 8.95
C HIS A 441 -8.54 2.77 8.87
N TYR A 442 -9.45 2.19 9.66
CA TYR A 442 -10.85 2.60 9.76
C TYR A 442 -11.19 3.09 11.17
N ASP A 443 -11.81 4.27 11.24
CA ASP A 443 -12.41 4.84 12.44
C ASP A 443 -13.91 5.06 12.24
N ILE A 444 -14.63 5.34 13.33
CA ILE A 444 -16.05 5.69 13.29
C ILE A 444 -16.18 7.21 13.19
N LEU A 445 -17.06 7.69 12.30
CA LEU A 445 -17.33 9.11 12.12
C LEU A 445 -18.80 9.40 12.44
N TYR A 446 -19.06 10.47 13.20
CA TYR A 446 -20.40 10.84 13.64
C TYR A 446 -20.89 12.11 12.95
N ARG A 447 -22.07 12.02 12.32
CA ARG A 447 -22.77 13.18 11.76
C ARG A 447 -23.30 14.07 12.88
N LYS A 448 -23.28 15.38 12.65
CA LYS A 448 -23.91 16.35 13.56
C LYS A 448 -25.41 16.09 13.70
N SER A 449 -25.95 16.30 14.90
CA SER A 449 -27.37 16.03 15.22
C SER A 449 -28.37 16.74 14.29
N HIS A 450 -28.08 17.97 13.83
CA HIS A 450 -28.96 18.70 12.91
C HIS A 450 -28.92 18.17 11.46
N CYS A 451 -27.86 17.47 11.07
CA CYS A 451 -27.77 16.78 9.78
C CYS A 451 -28.54 15.44 9.77
N LEU A 452 -29.04 15.00 10.93
CA LEU A 452 -29.87 13.79 11.09
C LEU A 452 -31.37 14.08 11.03
N GLU A 453 -31.81 15.35 11.07
CA GLU A 453 -33.23 15.78 11.13
C GLU A 453 -34.06 15.47 9.87
N GLY A 454 -33.50 14.79 8.87
CA GLY A 454 -34.21 14.29 7.69
C GLY A 454 -34.04 12.80 7.40
N VAL A 455 -33.37 12.04 8.28
CA VAL A 455 -33.02 10.63 8.05
C VAL A 455 -33.50 9.69 9.18
N ILE A 456 -34.12 10.23 10.23
CA ILE A 456 -34.74 9.46 11.33
C ILE A 456 -36.25 9.66 11.27
#